data_AF-A0A2V9LMR6-F1
#
_entry.id   AF-A0A2V9LMR6-F1
#
_cell.length_a   1.000
_cell.length_b   1.000
_cell.length_c   1.000
_cell.angle_alpha   90.00
_cell.angle_beta   90.00
_cell.angle_gamma   90.00
#
_symmetry.space_group_name_H-M   'P 1'
#
loop_
_entity.id
_entity.type
_entity.pdbx_description
1 polymer ?
#
loop_
_entity_poly.entity_id
_entity_poly.type
_entity_poly.pdbx_seq_one_letter_code
_entity_poly.pdbx_strand_id
1 'polypeptide(L)' 'MKLKTTIYLEDALLRALKIAAARAGIREYQIVERALRAYLGMDLLGKVGTQPRLGEKKGLALAYRELRRSRRR' A
#
# COMPACT_ATOMS: atom_id res chain seq x y z
N MET A 1 -12.82 6.24 11.17
CA MET A 1 -14.27 6.49 10.95
C MET A 1 -14.57 6.33 9.46
N LYS A 2 -15.66 5.67 9.06
CA LYS A 2 -16.04 5.50 7.63
C LYS A 2 -17.19 6.43 7.27
N LEU A 3 -17.13 7.07 6.11
CA LEU A 3 -18.19 7.93 5.57
C LEU A 3 -18.86 7.23 4.38
N LYS A 4 -20.16 7.48 4.18
CA LYS A 4 -20.92 6.96 3.03
C LYS A 4 -20.84 7.97 1.89
N THR A 5 -20.50 7.48 0.70
CA THR A 5 -20.44 8.27 -0.53
C THR A 5 -21.13 7.49 -1.65
N THR A 6 -21.89 8.19 -2.49
CA THR A 6 -22.51 7.63 -3.70
C THR A 6 -21.65 8.01 -4.89
N ILE A 7 -21.30 7.03 -5.72
CA ILE A 7 -20.50 7.21 -6.93
C ILE A 7 -21.23 6.64 -8.13
N TYR A 8 -21.04 7.24 -9.29
CA TYR A 8 -21.51 6.68 -10.56
C TYR A 8 -20.50 5.65 -11.07
N LEU A 9 -20.99 4.50 -11.52
CA LEU A 9 -20.22 3.42 -12.11
C LEU A 9 -20.97 2.92 -13.35
N GLU A 10 -20.23 2.47 -14.35
CA GLU A 10 -20.83 1.77 -15.48
C GLU A 10 -21.57 0.50 -15.01
N ASP A 11 -22.68 0.17 -15.67
CA ASP A 11 -23.51 -0.98 -15.31
C ASP A 11 -22.73 -2.30 -15.34
N ALA A 12 -21.87 -2.48 -16.35
CA ALA A 12 -21.01 -3.66 -16.48
C ALA A 12 -20.03 -3.76 -15.30
N LEU A 13 -19.46 -2.62 -14.88
CA LEU A 13 -18.53 -2.54 -13.77
C LEU A 13 -19.23 -2.85 -12.44
N LEU A 14 -20.45 -2.33 -12.22
CA LEU A 14 -21.24 -2.63 -11.02
C LEU A 14 -21.60 -4.12 -10.93
N ARG A 15 -21.94 -4.76 -12.05
CA ARG A 15 -22.19 -6.21 -12.11
C ARG A 15 -20.93 -7.01 -11.77
N ALA A 16 -19.79 -6.66 -12.37
CA ALA A 16 -18.52 -7.31 -12.09
C ALA A 16 -18.13 -7.19 -10.61
N LEU A 17 -18.32 -6.00 -10.02
CA LEU A 17 -18.09 -5.74 -8.60
C LEU A 17 -18.94 -6.64 -7.70
N LYS A 18 -20.23 -6.79 -7.97
CA LYS A 18 -21.13 -7.67 -7.21
C LYS A 18 -20.70 -9.13 -7.27
N ILE A 19 -20.30 -9.61 -8.44
CA ILE A 19 -19.80 -10.98 -8.62
C ILE A 19 -18.50 -11.18 -7.83
N ALA A 20 -17.57 -10.22 -7.90
CA ALA A 20 -16.32 -10.26 -7.15
C ALA A 20 -16.56 -10.25 -5.63
N ALA A 21 -17.49 -9.41 -5.16
CA ALA A 21 -17.92 -9.33 -3.76
C ALA A 21 -18.47 -10.67 -3.26
N ALA A 22 -19.39 -11.27 -4.02
CA ALA A 22 -19.97 -12.57 -3.71
C ALA A 22 -18.90 -13.68 -3.66
N ARG A 23 -17.99 -13.73 -4.64
CA ARG A 23 -16.90 -14.72 -4.68
C ARG A 23 -15.92 -14.59 -3.52
N ALA A 24 -15.64 -13.36 -3.10
CA ALA A 24 -14.72 -13.07 -2.01
C ALA A 24 -15.39 -13.13 -0.62
N GLY A 25 -16.71 -13.30 -0.53
CA GLY A 25 -17.45 -13.31 0.73
C GLY A 25 -17.43 -11.97 1.48
N ILE A 26 -17.23 -10.86 0.76
CA ILE A 26 -17.12 -9.51 1.35
C ILE A 26 -18.11 -8.55 0.70
N ARG A 27 -18.36 -7.41 1.36
CA ARG A 27 -19.25 -6.36 0.85
C ARG A 27 -18.58 -5.56 -0.26
N GLU A 28 -19.36 -5.05 -1.21
CA GLU A 28 -18.88 -4.31 -2.38
C GLU A 28 -18.00 -3.11 -2.00
N TYR A 29 -18.41 -2.36 -0.97
CA TYR A 29 -17.65 -1.19 -0.51
C TYR A 29 -16.24 -1.55 -0.06
N GLN A 30 -15.99 -2.79 0.42
CA GLN A 30 -14.66 -3.23 0.84
C GLN A 30 -13.73 -3.42 -0.35
N ILE A 31 -14.28 -3.93 -1.47
CA ILE A 31 -13.52 -4.05 -2.72
C ILE A 31 -13.22 -2.66 -3.28
N VAL A 32 -14.22 -1.77 -3.32
CA VAL A 32 -14.05 -0.39 -3.78
C VAL A 32 -13.02 0.35 -2.93
N GLU A 33 -13.09 0.22 -1.60
CA GLU A 33 -12.13 0.82 -0.68
C GLU A 33 -10.70 0.29 -0.92
N ARG A 34 -10.54 -1.02 -1.10
CA ARG A 34 -9.22 -1.63 -1.41
C ARG A 34 -8.68 -1.16 -2.75
N ALA A 35 -9.51 -1.12 -3.79
CA ALA A 35 -9.11 -0.65 -5.11
C ALA A 35 -8.70 0.83 -5.09
N LEU A 36 -9.46 1.68 -4.40
CA LEU A 36 -9.14 3.11 -4.24
C LEU A 36 -7.85 3.31 -3.45
N ARG A 37 -7.63 2.56 -2.35
CA ARG A 37 -6.38 2.63 -1.58
C ARG A 37 -5.17 2.21 -2.40
N ALA A 38 -5.30 1.15 -3.19
CA ALA A 38 -4.24 0.69 -4.07
C ALA A 38 -3.96 1.72 -5.18
N TYR A 39 -5.00 2.23 -5.85
CA TYR A 39 -4.89 3.23 -6.92
C TYR A 39 -4.26 4.54 -6.43
N LEU A 40 -4.65 5.00 -5.23
CA LEU A 40 -4.10 6.21 -4.61
C LEU A 40 -2.77 5.99 -3.88
N GLY A 41 -2.21 4.78 -3.92
CA GLY A 41 -0.95 4.45 -3.24
C GLY A 41 -1.01 4.53 -1.71
N MET A 42 -2.20 4.52 -1.10
CA MET A 42 -2.36 4.54 0.36
C MET A 42 -1.82 3.26 1.01
N ASP A 43 -1.86 2.14 0.30
CA ASP A 43 -1.27 0.88 0.76
C ASP A 43 0.28 0.90 0.68
N LEU A 44 0.86 1.78 -0.14
CA LEU A 44 2.30 2.01 -0.22
C LEU A 44 2.77 2.98 0.88
N LEU A 45 1.96 3.98 1.23
CA LEU A 45 2.28 4.90 2.34
C LEU A 45 2.44 4.16 3.67
N GLY A 46 1.66 3.09 3.91
CA GLY A 46 1.86 2.21 5.05
C GLY A 46 3.19 1.43 4.99
N LYS A 47 3.66 1.05 3.81
CA LYS A 47 4.94 0.32 3.63
C LYS A 47 6.16 1.24 3.71
N VAL A 48 6.07 2.46 3.20
CA VAL A 48 7.17 3.45 3.24
C VAL A 48 7.29 4.09 4.63
N GLY A 49 6.17 4.35 5.32
CA GLY A 49 6.17 4.83 6.71
C GLY A 49 6.65 3.79 7.73
N THR A 50 6.74 2.51 7.33
CA THR A 50 7.25 1.40 8.15
C THR A 50 8.60 0.91 7.65
N GLN A 51 9.48 1.80 7.16
CA GLN A 51 10.90 1.48 7.22
C GLN A 51 11.32 1.59 8.69
N PRO A 52 11.58 0.48 9.40
CA PRO A 52 12.08 0.57 10.76
C PRO A 52 13.49 1.14 10.64
N ARG A 53 13.66 2.32 11.25
CA ARG A 53 14.90 2.81 11.84
C ARG A 53 15.99 1.74 11.81
N LEU A 54 16.88 1.79 10.81
CA LEU A 54 18.27 1.47 11.10
C LEU A 54 18.62 2.46 12.21
N GLY A 55 18.50 2.02 13.47
CA GLY A 55 18.87 2.86 14.61
C GLY A 55 20.24 3.43 14.29
N GLU A 56 20.43 4.72 14.50
CA GLU A 56 21.55 5.53 14.01
C GLU A 56 22.90 4.78 13.93
N LYS A 57 23.24 4.00 14.96
CA LYS A 57 24.41 3.10 15.00
C LYS A 57 24.50 2.10 13.84
N LYS A 58 23.41 1.39 13.50
CA LYS A 58 23.38 0.43 12.38
C LYS A 58 23.44 1.14 11.04
N GLY A 59 22.85 2.33 10.91
CA GLY A 59 22.96 3.16 9.70
C GLY A 59 24.41 3.61 9.47
N LEU A 60 25.04 4.17 10.50
CA LEU A 60 26.45 4.57 10.49
C LEU A 60 27.37 3.37 10.20
N ALA A 61 27.16 2.23 10.85
CA ALA A 61 27.97 1.04 10.62
C ALA A 61 27.87 0.51 9.18
N LEU A 62 26.74 0.70 8.51
CA LEU A 62 26.58 0.36 7.09
C LEU A 62 27.34 1.36 6.20
N ALA A 63 27.17 2.67 6.46
CA ALA A 63 27.86 3.73 5.72
C ALA A 63 29.39 3.61 5.81
N TYR A 64 29.94 3.40 7.02
CA TYR A 64 31.39 3.22 7.22
C TYR A 64 31.94 1.96 6.56
N ARG A 65 31.14 0.90 6.45
CA ARG A 65 31.53 -0.34 5.78
C ARG A 65 31.68 -0.12 4.28
N GLU A 66 30.72 0.57 3.66
CA GLU A 66 30.79 0.88 2.23
C GLU A 66 31.91 1.89 1.93
N LEU A 67 32.12 2.89 2.80
CA LEU A 67 33.24 3.82 2.69
C LEU A 67 34.60 3.12 2.82
N ARG A 68 34.72 2.09 3.67
CA ARG A 68 35.95 1.28 3.77
C ARG A 68 36.18 0.43 2.52
N ARG A 69 35.12 -0.05 1.87
CA ARG A 69 35.22 -0.80 0.60
C ARG A 69 35.68 0.10 -0.53
N SER A 70 35.16 1.31 -0.64
CA SER A 70 35.57 2.26 -1.69
C SER A 70 37.01 2.75 -1.52
N ARG A 71 37.51 2.84 -0.29
CA ARG A 71 38.91 3.21 0.02
C ARG A 71 39.94 2.07 -0.12
N ARG A 72 39.50 0.84 -0.38
CA ARG A 72 40.38 -0.32 -0.65
C ARG A 72 40.54 -0.63 -2.14
N ARG A 73 40.06 0.26 -3.01
CA ARG A 73 40.51 0.42 -4.40
C ARG A 73 41.35 1.69 -4.48
#